data_AF-A0A915LP61-F1
#
_entry.id   AF-A0A915LP61-F1
#
_cell.length_a   1.000
_cell.length_b   1.000
_cell.length_c   1.000
_cell.angle_alpha   90.00
_cell.angle_beta   90.00
_cell.angle_gamma   90.00
#
_symmetry.space_group_name_H-M   'P 1'
#
loop_
_entity.id
_entity.type
_entity.pdbx_description
1 polymer ?
#
loop_
_entity_poly.entity_id
_entity_poly.type
_entity_poly.pdbx_seq_one_letter_code
_entity_poly.pdbx_strand_id
1 'polypeptide(L)'
;MVMIESHRQISHYTSSFKGRIRRILEFKVLGFWRKRIAENMANQFYPERVITMGPDFSCAEWLMNAGATSILLSDGTIIKSQKEMRLFLKNHGFDINNLQPVAPETKIAEEFYLKNKRQSSINNDIKYDERWKHVSSIHIKEIDATDAVITDKGFNYLQECKSIESLKLNFNDYFGDEGLLQLSHGRIPRTLRKM
;
A
#
# COMPACT_ATOMS: atom_id res chain seq x y z
N MET A 1 23.84 -59.24 -13.69
CA MET A 1 24.24 -57.95 -13.07
C MET A 1 23.63 -56.79 -13.87
N VAL A 2 22.29 -56.67 -13.88
CA VAL A 2 21.55 -55.61 -14.63
C VAL A 2 20.40 -55.03 -13.77
N MET A 3 19.99 -55.71 -12.71
CA MET A 3 18.86 -55.31 -11.84
C MET A 3 19.23 -54.29 -10.75
N ILE A 4 20.51 -53.98 -10.54
CA ILE A 4 20.97 -53.09 -9.45
C ILE A 4 21.05 -51.63 -9.93
N GLU A 5 21.32 -51.40 -11.22
CA GLU A 5 21.46 -50.04 -11.80
C GLU A 5 20.12 -49.30 -11.91
N SER A 6 19.01 -50.00 -12.15
CA SER A 6 17.68 -49.38 -12.33
C SER A 6 17.11 -48.83 -11.02
N HIS A 7 17.31 -49.52 -9.89
CA HIS A 7 16.87 -49.05 -8.56
C HIS A 7 17.61 -47.79 -8.11
N ARG A 8 18.88 -47.62 -8.52
CA ARG A 8 19.68 -46.45 -8.17
C ARG A 8 19.20 -45.19 -8.92
N GLN A 9 18.88 -45.31 -10.20
CA GLN A 9 18.32 -44.19 -10.99
C GLN A 9 16.93 -43.75 -10.51
N ILE A 10 16.05 -44.69 -10.14
CA ILE A 10 14.71 -44.37 -9.61
C ILE A 10 14.81 -43.68 -8.23
N SER A 11 15.74 -44.12 -7.39
CA SER A 11 16.04 -43.48 -6.10
C SER A 11 16.52 -42.03 -6.25
N HIS A 12 17.44 -41.76 -7.19
CA HIS A 12 17.91 -40.40 -7.47
C HIS A 12 16.82 -39.48 -8.03
N TYR A 13 15.93 -39.99 -8.90
CA TYR A 13 14.84 -39.20 -9.48
C TYR A 13 13.79 -38.82 -8.43
N THR A 14 13.40 -39.76 -7.57
CA THR A 14 12.43 -39.54 -6.48
C THR A 14 12.98 -38.62 -5.38
N SER A 15 14.29 -38.68 -5.09
CA SER A 15 15.00 -37.73 -4.22
C SER A 15 14.97 -36.29 -4.75
N SER A 16 15.30 -36.10 -6.04
CA SER A 16 15.29 -34.79 -6.71
C SER A 16 13.89 -34.18 -6.78
N PHE A 17 12.87 -34.99 -7.09
CA PHE A 17 11.47 -34.54 -7.15
C PHE A 17 10.94 -34.13 -5.77
N LYS A 18 11.21 -34.91 -4.71
CA LYS A 18 10.86 -34.56 -3.33
C LYS A 18 11.53 -33.27 -2.88
N GLY A 19 12.80 -33.05 -3.23
CA GLY A 19 13.52 -31.80 -2.94
C GLY A 19 12.96 -30.58 -3.68
N ARG A 20 12.42 -30.76 -4.89
CA ARG A 20 11.77 -29.69 -5.66
C ARG A 20 10.39 -29.34 -5.09
N ILE A 21 9.57 -30.34 -4.76
CA ILE A 21 8.27 -30.15 -4.10
C ILE A 21 8.46 -29.49 -2.73
N ARG A 22 9.44 -29.94 -1.95
CA ARG A 22 9.76 -29.36 -0.64
C ARG A 22 10.15 -27.89 -0.75
N ARG A 23 11.01 -27.51 -1.71
CA ARG A 23 11.32 -26.09 -1.98
C ARG A 23 10.07 -25.31 -2.37
N ILE A 24 9.21 -25.82 -3.25
CA ILE A 24 7.96 -25.15 -3.64
C ILE A 24 7.03 -24.98 -2.43
N LEU A 25 6.92 -25.99 -1.56
CA LEU A 25 6.15 -25.90 -0.32
C LEU A 25 6.78 -24.90 0.64
N GLU A 26 8.09 -24.91 0.84
CA GLU A 26 8.83 -23.97 1.69
C GLU A 26 8.68 -22.53 1.18
N PHE A 27 8.80 -22.29 -0.14
CA PHE A 27 8.52 -21.00 -0.78
C PHE A 27 7.07 -20.56 -0.58
N LYS A 28 6.09 -21.46 -0.71
CA LYS A 28 4.67 -21.15 -0.48
C LYS A 28 4.37 -20.88 1.00
N VAL A 29 4.97 -21.65 1.90
CA VAL A 29 4.80 -21.47 3.36
C VAL A 29 5.48 -20.17 3.80
N LEU A 30 6.72 -19.89 3.39
CA LEU A 30 7.37 -18.60 3.63
C LEU A 30 6.59 -17.43 3.02
N GLY A 31 6.08 -17.58 1.79
CA GLY A 31 5.24 -16.58 1.14
C GLY A 31 3.93 -16.32 1.90
N PHE A 32 3.29 -17.37 2.41
CA PHE A 32 2.09 -17.26 3.24
C PHE A 32 2.36 -16.51 4.55
N TRP A 33 3.45 -16.83 5.27
CA TRP A 33 3.81 -16.11 6.50
C TRP A 33 4.26 -14.67 6.22
N ARG A 34 5.01 -14.42 5.15
CA ARG A 34 5.39 -13.08 4.71
C ARG A 34 4.17 -12.23 4.38
N LYS A 35 3.19 -12.78 3.65
CA LYS A 35 1.91 -12.12 3.36
C LYS A 35 1.15 -11.79 4.66
N ARG A 36 1.08 -12.72 5.61
CA ARG A 36 0.42 -12.45 6.91
C ARG A 36 1.13 -11.39 7.74
N ILE A 37 2.47 -11.36 7.71
CA ILE A 37 3.26 -10.32 8.38
C ILE A 37 3.04 -8.97 7.69
N ALA A 38 3.01 -8.93 6.36
CA ALA A 38 2.71 -7.75 5.56
C ALA A 38 1.31 -7.18 5.85
N GLU A 39 0.31 -8.06 5.92
CA GLU A 39 -1.07 -7.73 6.29
C GLU A 39 -1.16 -7.19 7.72
N ASN A 40 -0.40 -7.78 8.66
CA ASN A 40 -0.45 -7.44 10.08
C ASN A 40 0.38 -6.21 10.47
N MET A 41 1.39 -5.81 9.69
CA MET A 41 2.35 -4.78 10.12
C MET A 41 2.34 -3.49 9.30
N ALA A 42 2.04 -3.52 7.99
CA ALA A 42 2.21 -2.34 7.12
C ALA A 42 0.98 -1.94 6.30
N ASN A 43 0.00 -2.82 6.08
CA ASN A 43 -1.09 -2.58 5.13
C ASN A 43 -2.48 -2.40 5.73
N GLN A 44 -2.58 -2.28 7.06
CA GLN A 44 -3.87 -1.94 7.66
C GLN A 44 -4.25 -0.51 7.27
N PHE A 45 -5.49 -0.34 6.81
CA PHE A 45 -6.04 0.98 6.49
C PHE A 45 -6.60 1.64 7.75
N TYR A 46 -6.12 2.84 8.04
CA TYR A 46 -6.48 3.65 9.20
C TYR A 46 -7.17 4.95 8.73
N PRO A 47 -8.51 4.99 8.65
CA PRO A 47 -9.25 6.17 8.18
C PRO A 47 -9.04 7.41 9.04
N GLU A 48 -8.76 7.24 10.33
CA GLU A 48 -8.42 8.32 11.26
C GLU A 48 -7.15 9.06 10.86
N ARG A 49 -6.16 8.35 10.28
CA ARG A 49 -4.96 8.99 9.72
C ARG A 49 -5.36 9.89 8.56
N VAL A 50 -6.19 9.39 7.63
CA VAL A 50 -6.67 10.16 6.47
C VAL A 50 -7.47 11.40 6.89
N ILE A 51 -8.28 11.31 7.93
CA ILE A 51 -9.00 12.48 8.48
C ILE A 51 -8.02 13.50 9.08
N THR A 52 -7.02 13.02 9.81
CA THR A 52 -6.07 13.86 10.56
C THR A 52 -5.09 14.57 9.62
N MET A 53 -4.33 13.81 8.81
CA MET A 53 -3.24 14.34 8.00
C MET A 53 -3.56 14.51 6.52
N GLY A 54 -4.76 14.11 6.09
CA GLY A 54 -5.13 14.13 4.68
C GLY A 54 -4.77 12.83 3.94
N PRO A 55 -5.37 12.61 2.76
CA PRO A 55 -5.23 11.37 2.01
C PRO A 55 -3.81 11.18 1.49
N ASP A 56 -3.23 12.19 0.85
CA ASP A 56 -1.88 12.11 0.26
C ASP A 56 -0.79 11.90 1.33
N PHE A 57 -0.86 12.57 2.47
CA PHE A 57 0.14 12.39 3.54
C PHE A 57 0.01 11.02 4.22
N SER A 58 -1.22 10.55 4.44
CA SER A 58 -1.46 9.20 4.98
C SER A 58 -0.99 8.12 4.00
N CYS A 59 -1.21 8.35 2.70
CA CYS A 59 -0.74 7.46 1.65
C CYS A 59 0.80 7.45 1.59
N ALA A 60 1.45 8.61 1.71
CA ALA A 60 2.91 8.69 1.73
C ALA A 60 3.52 7.95 2.93
N GLU A 61 2.90 8.09 4.11
CA GLU A 61 3.29 7.31 5.28
C GLU A 61 3.16 5.81 5.03
N TRP A 62 1.98 5.37 4.56
CA TRP A 62 1.70 3.97 4.28
C TRP A 62 2.71 3.39 3.27
N LEU A 63 2.90 4.04 2.13
CA LEU A 63 3.81 3.60 1.06
C LEU A 63 5.24 3.47 1.57
N MET A 64 5.73 4.45 2.32
CA MET A 64 7.10 4.41 2.86
C MET A 64 7.28 3.33 3.94
N ASN A 65 6.24 3.06 4.74
CA ASN A 65 6.25 1.94 5.69
C ASN A 65 6.12 0.58 5.00
N ALA A 66 5.45 0.52 3.84
CA ALA A 66 5.34 -0.67 2.99
C ALA A 66 6.61 -0.92 2.16
N GLY A 67 7.58 -0.01 2.16
CA GLY A 67 8.86 -0.17 1.47
C GLY A 67 8.90 0.41 0.06
N ALA A 68 8.08 1.41 -0.24
CA ALA A 68 8.17 2.14 -1.52
C ALA A 68 9.57 2.75 -1.72
N THR A 69 10.07 2.70 -2.95
CA THR A 69 11.38 3.20 -3.35
C THR A 69 11.42 4.73 -3.37
N SER A 70 10.38 5.38 -3.92
CA SER A 70 10.31 6.84 -3.93
C SER A 70 8.89 7.37 -4.15
N ILE A 71 8.64 8.58 -3.65
CA ILE A 71 7.43 9.35 -3.86
C ILE A 71 7.82 10.76 -4.30
N LEU A 72 7.29 11.21 -5.44
CA LEU A 72 7.39 12.60 -5.91
C LEU A 72 6.12 13.36 -5.55
N LEU A 73 6.28 14.49 -4.87
CA LEU A 73 5.20 15.38 -4.48
C LEU A 73 5.03 16.56 -5.46
N SER A 74 3.88 17.23 -5.39
CA SER A 74 3.50 18.30 -6.29
C SER A 74 4.38 19.55 -6.22
N ASP A 75 5.04 19.78 -5.09
CA ASP A 75 6.00 20.85 -4.84
C ASP A 75 7.43 20.53 -5.31
N GLY A 76 7.66 19.33 -5.84
CA GLY A 76 8.97 18.85 -6.27
C GLY A 76 9.76 18.11 -5.20
N THR A 77 9.21 17.96 -3.98
CA THR A 77 9.83 17.16 -2.93
C THR A 77 9.86 15.68 -3.33
N ILE A 78 11.00 15.01 -3.13
CA ILE A 78 11.14 13.56 -3.33
C ILE A 78 11.44 12.90 -2.00
N ILE A 79 10.61 11.94 -1.62
CA ILE A 79 10.77 11.13 -0.41
C ILE A 79 11.27 9.75 -0.84
N LYS A 80 12.41 9.30 -0.29
CA LYS A 80 13.04 8.01 -0.62
C LYS A 80 13.24 7.09 0.59
N SER A 81 12.88 7.56 1.78
CA SER A 81 13.03 6.77 3.01
C SER A 81 11.97 7.12 4.06
N GLN A 82 11.73 6.19 4.99
CA GLN A 82 10.87 6.43 6.14
C GLN A 82 11.34 7.61 7.01
N LYS A 83 12.65 7.86 7.06
CA LYS A 83 13.21 9.00 7.81
C LYS A 83 12.86 10.33 7.15
N GLU A 84 13.02 10.41 5.82
CA GLU A 84 12.62 11.59 5.04
C GLU A 84 11.12 11.82 5.12
N MET A 85 10.31 10.76 5.02
CA MET A 85 8.86 10.81 5.19
C MET A 85 8.48 11.38 6.56
N ARG A 86 9.08 10.86 7.64
CA ARG A 86 8.82 11.33 9.02
C ARG A 86 9.18 12.80 9.19
N LEU A 87 10.32 13.22 8.64
CA LEU A 87 10.75 14.63 8.69
C LEU A 87 9.79 15.51 7.90
N PHE A 88 9.40 15.08 6.70
CA PHE A 88 8.43 15.77 5.86
C PHE A 88 7.10 15.98 6.59
N LEU A 89 6.52 14.92 7.15
CA LEU A 89 5.26 15.01 7.90
C LEU A 89 5.39 15.91 9.13
N LYS A 90 6.49 15.79 9.88
CA LYS A 90 6.75 16.63 11.05
C LYS A 90 6.84 18.11 10.68
N ASN A 91 7.50 18.44 9.56
CA ASN A 91 7.58 19.82 9.05
C ASN A 91 6.21 20.37 8.62
N HIS A 92 5.26 19.49 8.31
CA HIS A 92 3.88 19.83 8.02
C HIS A 92 2.94 19.71 9.23
N GLY A 93 3.49 19.59 10.44
CA GLY A 93 2.72 19.57 11.69
C GLY A 93 2.24 18.20 12.16
N PHE A 94 2.67 17.11 11.51
CA PHE A 94 2.25 15.75 11.83
C PHE A 94 3.41 14.93 12.41
N ASP A 95 3.48 14.81 13.74
CA ASP A 95 4.40 13.88 14.40
C ASP A 95 3.77 12.50 14.49
N ILE A 96 4.13 11.59 13.58
CA ILE A 96 3.50 10.27 13.47
C ILE A 96 3.63 9.37 14.70
N ASN A 97 4.59 9.65 15.59
CA ASN A 97 4.75 8.91 16.84
C ASN A 97 3.84 9.46 17.96
N ASN A 98 3.35 10.68 17.79
CA ASN A 98 2.57 11.43 18.79
C ASN A 98 1.28 12.01 18.19
N LEU A 99 0.69 11.35 17.18
CA LEU A 99 -0.58 11.79 16.62
C LEU A 99 -1.66 11.70 17.69
N GLN A 100 -2.16 12.86 18.12
CA GLN A 100 -3.39 12.88 18.88
C GLN A 100 -4.52 12.45 17.95
N PRO A 101 -5.35 11.48 18.33
CA PRO A 101 -6.55 11.16 17.59
C PRO A 101 -7.39 12.44 17.51
N VAL A 102 -7.67 12.91 16.29
CA VAL A 102 -8.73 13.91 16.10
C VAL A 102 -10.03 13.17 16.38
N ALA A 103 -10.54 13.28 17.62
CA ALA A 103 -11.74 12.59 18.09
C ALA A 103 -12.92 12.79 17.11
N PRO A 104 -13.80 11.78 16.94
CA PRO A 104 -14.29 10.86 17.98
C PRO A 104 -13.72 9.44 17.86
N GLU A 105 -13.96 8.63 18.88
CA GLU A 105 -13.57 7.21 19.00
C GLU A 105 -13.52 6.49 17.65
N THR A 106 -12.42 5.79 17.37
CA THR A 106 -12.05 5.19 16.06
C THR A 106 -13.20 4.65 15.20
N LYS A 107 -14.22 4.03 15.82
CA LYS A 107 -15.45 3.56 15.13
C LYS A 107 -16.25 4.68 14.46
N ILE A 108 -16.41 5.83 15.11
CA ILE A 108 -17.17 6.97 14.58
C ILE A 108 -16.42 7.64 13.44
N ALA A 109 -15.08 7.75 13.55
CA ALA A 109 -14.25 8.27 12.47
C ALA A 109 -14.27 7.35 11.23
N GLU A 110 -14.21 6.04 11.44
CA GLU A 110 -14.35 5.04 10.38
C GLU A 110 -15.74 5.08 9.74
N GLU A 111 -16.83 5.08 10.53
CA GLU A 111 -18.20 5.20 10.02
C GLU A 111 -18.39 6.50 9.25
N PHE A 112 -17.87 7.62 9.75
CA PHE A 112 -17.90 8.91 9.07
C PHE A 112 -17.13 8.85 7.74
N TYR A 113 -15.93 8.28 7.73
CA TYR A 113 -15.13 8.11 6.52
C TYR A 113 -15.87 7.25 5.48
N LEU A 114 -16.38 6.09 5.89
CA LEU A 114 -17.06 5.12 5.03
C LEU A 114 -18.40 5.65 4.51
N LYS A 115 -19.15 6.39 5.33
CA LYS A 115 -20.41 7.05 4.92
C LYS A 115 -20.15 8.09 3.83
N ASN A 116 -19.10 8.92 3.99
CA ASN A 116 -18.76 9.96 3.03
C ASN A 116 -18.16 9.39 1.74
N LYS A 117 -17.38 8.30 1.81
CA LYS A 117 -16.81 7.61 0.62
C LYS A 117 -17.88 7.20 -0.40
N ARG A 118 -19.08 6.82 0.04
CA ARG A 118 -20.17 6.36 -0.84
C ARG A 118 -20.92 7.48 -1.58
N GLN A 119 -20.77 8.74 -1.17
CA GLN A 119 -21.56 9.86 -1.67
C GLN A 119 -20.89 10.65 -2.83
N SER A 120 -19.78 10.15 -3.37
CA SER A 120 -18.97 10.83 -4.39
C SER A 120 -19.71 10.96 -5.74
N SER A 121 -20.33 12.12 -6.00
CA SER A 121 -20.77 12.57 -7.33
C SER A 121 -20.41 14.05 -7.54
N ILE A 122 -19.86 14.35 -8.73
CA ILE A 122 -19.59 15.62 -9.47
C ILE A 122 -19.36 16.96 -8.68
N ASN A 123 -20.03 17.24 -7.55
CA ASN A 123 -19.73 18.35 -6.61
C ASN A 123 -18.55 18.07 -5.65
N ASN A 124 -17.59 17.23 -6.06
CA ASN A 124 -16.64 16.57 -5.17
C ASN A 124 -15.43 17.41 -4.75
N ASP A 125 -14.97 18.37 -5.55
CA ASP A 125 -13.68 19.03 -5.30
C ASP A 125 -13.78 20.15 -4.25
N ILE A 126 -14.87 20.92 -4.27
CA ILE A 126 -15.15 21.91 -3.22
C ILE A 126 -15.27 21.22 -1.85
N LYS A 127 -16.07 20.14 -1.78
CA LYS A 127 -16.24 19.36 -0.54
C LYS A 127 -14.93 18.72 -0.07
N TYR A 128 -14.05 18.35 -1.00
CA TYR A 128 -12.74 17.81 -0.69
C TYR A 128 -11.83 18.88 -0.07
N ASP A 129 -11.67 20.02 -0.75
CA ASP A 129 -10.79 21.07 -0.27
C ASP A 129 -11.31 21.64 1.07
N GLU A 130 -12.63 21.67 1.29
CA GLU A 130 -13.22 22.00 2.60
C GLU A 130 -12.88 20.98 3.69
N ARG A 131 -12.94 19.68 3.38
CA ARG A 131 -12.69 18.58 4.34
C ARG A 131 -11.25 18.56 4.83
N TRP A 132 -10.29 18.89 3.98
CA TRP A 132 -8.87 18.88 4.29
C TRP A 132 -8.22 20.26 4.21
N LYS A 133 -9.00 21.33 4.43
CA LYS A 133 -8.51 22.72 4.42
C LYS A 133 -7.40 23.00 5.44
N HIS A 134 -7.28 22.18 6.48
CA HIS A 134 -6.24 22.26 7.50
C HIS A 134 -4.93 21.59 7.10
N VAL A 135 -4.93 20.85 5.99
CA VAL A 135 -3.76 20.15 5.45
C VAL A 135 -3.19 20.98 4.30
N SER A 136 -1.86 20.93 4.14
CA SER A 136 -1.20 21.52 2.97
C SER A 136 -1.77 20.96 1.66
N SER A 137 -1.84 21.79 0.61
CA SER A 137 -2.32 21.39 -0.72
C SER A 137 -1.35 20.51 -1.51
N ILE A 138 -0.19 20.22 -0.93
CA ILE A 138 0.82 19.31 -1.48
C ILE A 138 0.23 17.90 -1.59
N HIS A 139 0.36 17.30 -2.78
CA HIS A 139 -0.18 15.98 -3.09
C HIS A 139 0.85 15.11 -3.81
N ILE A 140 0.63 13.80 -3.82
CA ILE A 140 1.49 12.84 -4.51
C ILE A 140 1.23 12.93 -6.01
N LYS A 141 2.32 12.98 -6.80
CA LYS A 141 2.28 12.90 -8.26
C LYS A 141 2.75 11.56 -8.79
N GLU A 142 3.89 11.07 -8.30
CA GLU A 142 4.48 9.83 -8.78
C GLU A 142 4.88 8.92 -7.62
N ILE A 143 4.63 7.63 -7.80
CA ILE A 143 4.97 6.59 -6.84
C ILE A 143 5.81 5.54 -7.55
N ASP A 144 7.00 5.28 -7.00
CA ASP A 144 7.77 4.08 -7.29
C ASP A 144 7.73 3.17 -6.07
N ALA A 145 6.89 2.13 -6.14
CA ALA A 145 6.75 1.12 -5.10
C ALA A 145 7.21 -0.25 -5.61
N THR A 146 8.21 -0.26 -6.49
CA THR A 146 8.91 -1.49 -6.90
C THR A 146 9.43 -2.25 -5.66
N ASP A 147 9.19 -3.56 -5.60
CA ASP A 147 9.53 -4.46 -4.48
C ASP A 147 8.89 -4.10 -3.12
N ALA A 148 7.91 -3.19 -3.11
CA ALA A 148 7.16 -2.89 -1.90
C ALA A 148 6.30 -4.08 -1.47
N VAL A 149 5.90 -4.08 -0.20
CA VAL A 149 5.05 -5.11 0.39
C VAL A 149 3.64 -4.54 0.54
N ILE A 150 2.92 -4.42 -0.58
CA ILE A 150 1.57 -3.82 -0.65
C ILE A 150 0.49 -4.90 -0.78
N THR A 151 -0.56 -4.83 0.04
CA THR A 151 -1.73 -5.74 -0.05
C THR A 151 -3.00 -4.97 -0.44
N ASP A 152 -4.05 -5.71 -0.84
CA ASP A 152 -5.35 -5.14 -1.26
C ASP A 152 -5.93 -4.12 -0.27
N LYS A 153 -5.71 -4.31 1.04
CA LYS A 153 -6.24 -3.41 2.07
C LYS A 153 -5.64 -2.00 1.99
N GLY A 154 -4.37 -1.89 1.63
CA GLY A 154 -3.63 -0.64 1.56
C GLY A 154 -4.11 0.28 0.43
N PHE A 155 -4.70 -0.27 -0.63
CA PHE A 155 -5.24 0.51 -1.75
C PHE A 155 -6.33 1.51 -1.35
N ASN A 156 -6.96 1.34 -0.18
CA ASN A 156 -7.88 2.34 0.37
C ASN A 156 -7.22 3.71 0.63
N TYR A 157 -5.90 3.76 0.85
CA TYR A 157 -5.16 5.02 0.97
C TYR A 157 -5.09 5.82 -0.35
N LEU A 158 -5.20 5.16 -1.50
CA LEU A 158 -5.08 5.81 -2.82
C LEU A 158 -6.37 6.50 -3.26
N GLN A 159 -7.53 6.08 -2.76
CA GLN A 159 -8.83 6.44 -3.33
C GLN A 159 -9.12 7.95 -3.35
N GLU A 160 -8.68 8.68 -2.32
CA GLU A 160 -8.88 10.12 -2.16
C GLU A 160 -7.61 10.94 -2.42
N CYS A 161 -6.51 10.31 -2.89
CA CYS A 161 -5.32 11.06 -3.28
C CYS A 161 -5.66 12.02 -4.42
N LYS A 162 -5.15 13.26 -4.33
CA LYS A 162 -5.66 14.36 -5.16
C LYS A 162 -5.39 14.17 -6.65
N SER A 163 -4.16 13.80 -7.02
CA SER A 163 -3.76 13.69 -8.43
C SER A 163 -2.49 12.86 -8.63
N ILE A 164 -2.60 11.54 -8.50
CA ILE A 164 -1.50 10.62 -8.80
C ILE A 164 -1.45 10.38 -10.30
N GLU A 165 -0.33 10.75 -10.93
CA GLU A 165 -0.11 10.68 -12.38
C GLU A 165 0.65 9.41 -12.80
N SER A 166 1.52 8.90 -11.92
CA SER A 166 2.29 7.67 -12.16
C SER A 166 2.33 6.74 -10.95
N LEU A 167 2.11 5.45 -11.17
CA LEU A 167 2.12 4.43 -10.12
C LEU A 167 2.87 3.17 -10.60
N LYS A 168 4.09 2.93 -10.12
CA LYS A 168 4.82 1.70 -10.42
C LYS A 168 4.68 0.69 -9.28
N LEU A 169 4.16 -0.48 -9.59
CA LEU A 169 3.96 -1.60 -8.65
C LEU A 169 4.70 -2.87 -9.10
N ASN A 170 5.91 -2.72 -9.64
CA ASN A 170 6.70 -3.86 -10.11
C ASN A 170 7.06 -4.80 -8.95
N PHE A 171 7.03 -6.12 -9.21
CA PHE A 171 7.41 -7.17 -8.24
C PHE A 171 6.61 -7.14 -6.92
N ASN A 172 5.37 -6.67 -6.94
CA ASN A 172 4.46 -6.70 -5.81
C ASN A 172 3.53 -7.93 -5.89
N ASP A 173 3.88 -9.01 -5.21
CA ASP A 173 3.13 -10.28 -5.27
C ASP A 173 1.99 -10.39 -4.21
N TYR A 174 1.74 -9.33 -3.44
CA TYR A 174 0.91 -9.39 -2.23
C TYR A 174 -0.52 -8.81 -2.37
N PHE A 175 -0.86 -8.25 -3.54
CA PHE A 175 -2.21 -7.79 -3.88
C PHE A 175 -2.77 -8.55 -5.09
N GLY A 176 -4.09 -8.50 -5.28
CA GLY A 176 -4.81 -9.14 -6.38
C GLY A 176 -5.91 -8.24 -6.94
N ASP A 177 -6.96 -8.85 -7.48
CA ASP A 177 -8.04 -8.15 -8.18
C ASP A 177 -8.78 -7.13 -7.30
N GLU A 178 -8.85 -7.37 -5.98
CA GLU A 178 -9.50 -6.44 -5.06
C GLU A 178 -8.73 -5.11 -4.95
N GLY A 179 -7.40 -5.14 -4.90
CA GLY A 179 -6.57 -3.93 -4.94
C GLY A 179 -6.71 -3.19 -6.26
N LEU A 180 -6.71 -3.92 -7.39
CA LEU A 180 -6.94 -3.33 -8.72
C LEU A 180 -8.34 -2.73 -8.87
N LEU A 181 -9.36 -3.39 -8.33
CA LEU A 181 -10.72 -2.86 -8.26
C LEU A 181 -10.75 -1.58 -7.45
N GLN A 182 -10.03 -1.50 -6.32
CA GLN A 182 -9.96 -0.26 -5.55
C GLN A 182 -9.26 0.88 -6.31
N LEU A 183 -8.26 0.59 -7.15
CA LEU A 183 -7.66 1.59 -8.05
C LEU A 183 -8.64 2.12 -9.10
N SER A 184 -9.56 1.28 -9.58
CA SER A 184 -10.56 1.70 -10.57
C SER A 184 -11.67 2.59 -9.98
N HIS A 185 -11.63 2.86 -8.68
CA HIS A 185 -12.57 3.72 -7.97
C HIS A 185 -11.89 5.00 -7.43
N GLY A 186 -12.71 5.94 -6.95
CA GLY A 186 -12.22 7.17 -6.35
C GLY A 186 -11.67 8.16 -7.38
N ARG A 187 -10.57 8.84 -7.02
CA ARG A 187 -9.96 9.93 -7.81
C ARG A 187 -8.87 9.47 -8.77
N ILE A 188 -8.22 8.35 -8.45
CA ILE A 188 -7.09 7.80 -9.22
C ILE A 188 -7.41 7.64 -10.72
N PRO A 189 -8.56 7.05 -11.14
CA PRO A 189 -8.85 6.84 -12.56
C PRO A 189 -8.88 8.11 -13.41
N ARG A 190 -9.09 9.28 -12.78
CA ARG A 190 -9.16 10.58 -13.47
C ARG A 190 -7.78 11.16 -13.75
N THR A 191 -6.77 10.72 -13.02
CA THR A 191 -5.46 11.39 -12.95
C THR A 191 -4.30 10.48 -13.32
N LEU A 192 -4.44 9.16 -13.13
CA LEU A 192 -3.41 8.18 -13.45
C LEU A 192 -3.21 8.07 -14.97
N ARG A 193 -1.98 8.33 -15.42
CA ARG A 193 -1.59 8.30 -16.85
C ARG A 193 -0.63 7.16 -17.16
N LYS A 194 0.14 6.72 -16.17
CA LYS A 194 1.18 5.70 -16.31
C LYS A 194 1.12 4.74 -15.13
N MET A 195 0.99 3.45 -15.43
CA MET A 195 1.06 2.37 -14.46
C MET A 195 2.03 1.31 -14.95
#